data_AF-A0AA96EN42-F1
#
_entry.id   AF-A0AA96EN42-F1
#
_cell.length_a   1.000
_cell.length_b   1.000
_cell.length_c   1.000
_cell.angle_alpha   90.00
_cell.angle_beta   90.00
_cell.angle_gamma   90.00
#
_symmetry.space_group_name_H-M   'P 1'
#
loop_
_entity.id
_entity.type
_entity.pdbx_description
1 polymer ?
#
loop_
_entity_poly.entity_id
_entity_poly.type
_entity_poly.pdbx_seq_one_letter_code
_entity_poly.pdbx_strand_id
1 'polypeptide(L)'
;MFDRLGIRPIEAASRFGALAALIAGAVAFHFAIRRYVAGIHHPELLEMSFWFMAGVSLSHDLGIQGHRSARLRSLAWTMTIFAVAAVSAHWVRDAYIALVHSSSSDEALLILGPDYANAVRNRIVGYEGAFAIALMASRLTVRRIAVRLVRGWRSDCQSSQADVCEACGQRKNDVVATPEGRAE
;
A
#
# COMPACT_ATOMS: atom_id res chain seq x y z
N MET A 1 12.58 21.88 -30.18
CA MET A 1 11.26 22.24 -29.61
C MET A 1 11.16 22.02 -28.10
N PHE A 2 12.01 21.17 -27.48
CA PHE A 2 12.04 20.94 -26.04
C PHE A 2 12.79 22.01 -25.21
N ASP A 3 13.70 22.80 -25.82
CA ASP A 3 14.48 23.82 -25.09
C ASP A 3 13.70 25.08 -24.69
N ARG A 4 12.53 25.35 -25.30
CA ARG A 4 11.75 26.57 -24.99
C ARG A 4 10.91 26.50 -23.72
N LEU A 5 10.85 25.34 -23.05
CA LEU A 5 10.02 25.13 -21.87
C LEU A 5 10.79 25.15 -20.53
N GLY A 6 12.13 25.26 -20.55
CA GLY A 6 12.94 25.26 -19.33
C GLY A 6 12.80 23.98 -18.49
N ILE A 7 12.20 22.92 -19.03
CA ILE A 7 12.05 21.63 -18.36
C ILE A 7 13.32 20.83 -18.65
N ARG A 8 14.13 20.60 -17.62
CA ARG A 8 15.29 19.70 -17.72
C ARG A 8 14.79 18.33 -18.21
N PRO A 9 15.41 17.70 -19.23
CA PRO A 9 14.92 16.45 -19.84
C PRO A 9 14.76 15.30 -18.82
N ILE A 10 15.55 15.33 -17.75
CA ILE A 10 15.51 14.37 -16.63
C ILE A 10 14.21 14.50 -15.81
N GLU A 11 13.69 15.71 -15.63
CA GLU A 11 12.41 15.93 -14.94
C GLU A 11 11.21 15.52 -15.78
N ALA A 12 11.28 15.67 -17.11
CA ALA A 12 10.22 15.20 -17.99
C ALA A 12 10.15 13.67 -17.97
N ALA A 13 11.29 12.98 -18.13
CA ALA A 13 11.37 11.53 -18.13
C ALA A 13 10.86 10.91 -16.81
N SER A 14 11.22 11.48 -15.66
CA SER A 14 10.76 11.00 -14.35
C SER A 14 9.25 11.19 -14.13
N ARG A 15 8.66 12.26 -14.68
CA ARG A 15 7.19 12.49 -14.63
C ARG A 15 6.42 11.49 -15.48
N PHE A 16 6.89 11.22 -16.70
CA PHE A 16 6.28 10.20 -17.56
C PHE A 16 6.40 8.81 -16.94
N GLY A 17 7.56 8.49 -16.34
CA GLY A 17 7.74 7.24 -15.61
C GLY A 17 6.78 7.09 -14.43
N ALA A 18 6.61 8.14 -13.61
CA ALA A 18 5.69 8.11 -12.47
C ALA A 18 4.22 7.98 -12.91
N LEU A 19 3.81 8.69 -13.98
CA LEU A 19 2.46 8.57 -14.53
C LEU A 19 2.20 7.17 -15.09
N ALA A 20 3.15 6.62 -15.85
CA ALA A 20 3.05 5.27 -16.37
C ALA A 20 2.97 4.24 -15.25
N ALA A 21 3.76 4.40 -14.19
CA ALA A 21 3.70 3.54 -13.01
C ALA A 21 2.36 3.67 -12.26
N LEU A 22 1.77 4.86 -12.18
CA LEU A 22 0.45 5.06 -11.59
C LEU A 22 -0.64 4.34 -12.39
N ILE A 23 -0.66 4.50 -13.71
CA ILE A 23 -1.64 3.84 -14.59
C ILE A 23 -1.45 2.33 -14.54
N ALA A 24 -0.22 1.84 -14.67
CA ALA A 24 0.09 0.42 -14.58
C ALA A 24 -0.30 -0.16 -13.21
N GLY A 25 -0.05 0.56 -12.12
CA GLY A 25 -0.46 0.18 -10.76
C GLY A 25 -1.98 0.11 -10.61
N ALA A 26 -2.72 1.07 -11.19
CA ALA A 26 -4.18 1.06 -11.18
C ALA A 26 -4.77 -0.11 -11.98
N VAL A 27 -4.22 -0.39 -13.16
CA VAL A 27 -4.61 -1.55 -13.98
C VAL A 27 -4.29 -2.85 -13.24
N ALA A 28 -3.09 -2.98 -12.68
CA ALA A 28 -2.69 -4.15 -11.90
C ALA A 28 -3.61 -4.35 -10.68
N PHE A 29 -3.95 -3.27 -9.97
CA PHE A 29 -4.87 -3.31 -8.84
C PHE A 29 -6.28 -3.76 -9.25
N HIS A 30 -6.81 -3.25 -10.36
CA HIS A 30 -8.10 -3.69 -10.90
C HIS A 30 -8.14 -5.21 -11.13
N PHE A 31 -7.15 -5.74 -11.85
CA PHE A 31 -7.07 -7.18 -12.12
C PHE A 31 -6.85 -8.00 -10.85
N ALA A 32 -6.03 -7.52 -9.93
CA ALA A 32 -5.74 -8.19 -8.67
C ALA A 32 -6.99 -8.27 -7.78
N ILE A 33 -7.77 -7.19 -7.65
CA ILE A 33 -9.04 -7.22 -6.90
C ILE A 33 -10.01 -8.17 -7.56
N ARG A 34 -10.23 -8.07 -8.88
CA ARG A 34 -11.16 -8.96 -9.57
C ARG A 34 -10.86 -10.42 -9.34
N ARG A 35 -9.57 -10.78 -9.36
CA ARG A 35 -9.13 -12.14 -9.02
C ARG A 35 -9.41 -12.48 -7.56
N TYR A 36 -9.12 -11.57 -6.63
CA TYR A 36 -9.34 -11.75 -5.20
C TYR A 36 -10.83 -12.02 -4.88
N VAL A 37 -11.74 -11.27 -5.49
CA VAL A 37 -13.19 -11.34 -5.21
C VAL A 37 -13.96 -12.34 -6.09
N ALA A 38 -13.29 -13.01 -7.04
CA ALA A 38 -13.92 -13.87 -8.06
C ALA A 38 -14.81 -15.01 -7.51
N GLY A 39 -14.70 -15.34 -6.22
CA GLY A 39 -15.47 -16.41 -5.57
C GLY A 39 -16.78 -15.99 -4.91
N ILE A 40 -17.21 -14.73 -5.04
CA ILE A 40 -18.39 -14.15 -4.36
C ILE A 40 -19.55 -14.00 -5.35
N HIS A 41 -20.77 -14.37 -4.94
CA HIS A 41 -22.00 -13.97 -5.63
C HIS A 41 -22.22 -12.48 -5.37
N HIS A 42 -21.97 -11.62 -6.37
CA HIS A 42 -21.95 -10.14 -6.30
C HIS A 42 -20.65 -9.51 -5.75
N PRO A 43 -19.54 -9.60 -6.51
CA PRO A 43 -18.27 -8.99 -6.11
C PRO A 43 -18.25 -7.45 -6.21
N GLU A 44 -19.20 -6.86 -6.94
CA GLU A 44 -19.15 -5.45 -7.34
C GLU A 44 -19.13 -4.48 -6.15
N LEU A 45 -19.93 -4.73 -5.11
CA LEU A 45 -19.97 -3.89 -3.92
C LEU A 45 -18.62 -3.88 -3.18
N LEU A 46 -17.97 -5.05 -3.13
CA LEU A 46 -16.68 -5.21 -2.47
C LEU A 46 -15.55 -4.62 -3.33
N GLU A 47 -15.63 -4.79 -4.65
CA GLU A 47 -14.71 -4.12 -5.58
C GLU A 47 -14.80 -2.60 -5.43
N MET A 48 -16.02 -2.04 -5.34
CA MET A 48 -16.23 -0.62 -5.08
C MET A 48 -15.69 -0.16 -3.73
N SER A 49 -15.82 -0.97 -2.66
CA SER A 49 -15.26 -0.61 -1.34
C SER A 49 -13.73 -0.54 -1.38
N PHE A 50 -13.06 -1.45 -2.10
CA PHE A 50 -11.61 -1.41 -2.30
C PHE A 50 -11.15 -0.22 -3.15
N TRP A 51 -11.88 0.11 -4.22
CA TRP A 51 -11.61 1.33 -5.00
C TRP A 51 -11.83 2.60 -4.19
N PHE A 52 -12.86 2.62 -3.35
CA PHE A 52 -13.11 3.73 -2.44
C PHE A 52 -11.95 3.90 -1.45
N MET A 53 -11.48 2.82 -0.83
CA MET A 53 -10.29 2.85 0.04
C MET A 53 -9.04 3.35 -0.68
N ALA A 54 -8.80 2.91 -1.92
CA ALA A 54 -7.71 3.40 -2.75
C ALA A 54 -7.86 4.91 -3.02
N GLY A 55 -9.05 5.36 -3.40
CA GLY A 55 -9.38 6.76 -3.66
C GLY A 55 -9.18 7.66 -2.43
N VAL A 56 -9.61 7.22 -1.25
CA VAL A 56 -9.37 7.92 0.02
C VAL A 56 -7.86 8.02 0.30
N SER A 57 -7.11 6.93 0.10
CA SER A 57 -5.65 6.94 0.31
C SER A 57 -4.93 7.89 -0.67
N LEU A 58 -5.34 7.93 -1.93
CA LEU A 58 -4.79 8.86 -2.92
C LEU A 58 -5.13 10.31 -2.58
N SER A 59 -6.36 10.57 -2.11
CA SER A 59 -6.80 11.90 -1.69
C SER A 59 -6.00 12.42 -0.49
N HIS A 60 -5.70 11.54 0.46
CA HIS A 60 -4.85 11.85 1.59
C HIS A 60 -3.41 12.21 1.16
N ASP A 61 -2.83 11.43 0.23
CA ASP A 61 -1.50 11.72 -0.32
C ASP A 61 -1.43 13.06 -1.08
N LEU A 62 -2.52 13.44 -1.77
CA LEU A 62 -2.63 14.72 -2.45
C LEU A 62 -2.61 15.91 -1.49
N GLY A 63 -3.13 15.75 -0.26
CA GLY A 63 -3.22 16.81 0.75
C GLY A 63 -1.89 17.12 1.47
N ILE A 64 -0.91 16.21 1.43
CA ILE A 64 0.29 16.29 2.29
C ILE A 64 1.50 16.94 1.59
N GLN A 65 1.58 16.91 0.25
CA GLN A 65 2.81 17.25 -0.47
C GLN A 65 2.70 18.49 -1.36
N GLY A 66 3.62 19.46 -1.16
CA GLY A 66 3.67 20.71 -1.94
C GLY A 66 4.15 20.55 -3.39
N HIS A 67 5.16 19.72 -3.65
CA HIS A 67 5.78 19.60 -4.98
C HIS A 67 5.04 18.60 -5.89
N ARG A 68 4.74 19.00 -7.13
CA ARG A 68 3.92 18.24 -8.10
C ARG A 68 4.56 16.92 -8.54
N SER A 69 5.89 16.87 -8.65
CA SER A 69 6.66 15.67 -9.02
C SER A 69 6.75 14.64 -7.88
N ALA A 70 6.87 15.10 -6.63
CA ALA A 70 6.81 14.25 -5.45
C ALA A 70 5.42 13.63 -5.29
N ARG A 71 4.36 14.43 -5.53
CA ARG A 71 2.96 13.96 -5.52
C ARG A 71 2.73 12.79 -6.47
N LEU A 72 3.14 12.91 -7.74
CA LEU A 72 2.95 11.84 -8.73
C LEU A 72 3.67 10.53 -8.33
N ARG A 73 4.89 10.64 -7.78
CA ARG A 73 5.64 9.48 -7.27
C ARG A 73 4.94 8.84 -6.07
N SER A 74 4.43 9.63 -5.14
CA SER A 74 3.67 9.12 -3.99
C SER A 74 2.42 8.37 -4.43
N LEU A 75 1.64 8.93 -5.35
CA LEU A 75 0.43 8.29 -5.88
C LEU A 75 0.74 6.98 -6.59
N ALA A 76 1.79 6.96 -7.42
CA ALA A 76 2.22 5.75 -8.13
C ALA A 76 2.62 4.64 -7.14
N TRP A 77 3.32 5.02 -6.07
CA TRP A 77 3.72 4.09 -5.01
C TRP A 77 2.52 3.55 -4.24
N THR A 78 1.58 4.41 -3.89
CA THR A 78 0.33 4.02 -3.23
C THR A 78 -0.45 3.02 -4.07
N MET A 79 -0.62 3.25 -5.38
CA MET A 79 -1.29 2.26 -6.25
C MET A 79 -0.53 0.94 -6.36
N THR A 80 0.80 0.99 -6.40
CA THR A 80 1.62 -0.23 -6.41
C THR A 80 1.44 -1.03 -5.12
N ILE A 81 1.42 -0.37 -3.97
CA ILE A 81 1.17 -1.00 -2.67
C ILE A 81 -0.22 -1.65 -2.65
N PHE A 82 -1.25 -0.95 -3.14
CA PHE A 82 -2.61 -1.49 -3.22
C PHE A 82 -2.68 -2.72 -4.13
N ALA A 83 -2.00 -2.72 -5.27
CA ALA A 83 -1.91 -3.89 -6.16
C ALA A 83 -1.25 -5.10 -5.47
N VAL A 84 -0.11 -4.89 -4.79
CA VAL A 84 0.59 -5.94 -4.04
C VAL A 84 -0.28 -6.45 -2.88
N ALA A 85 -0.98 -5.54 -2.19
CA ALA A 85 -1.92 -5.89 -1.12
C ALA A 85 -3.05 -6.78 -1.64
N ALA A 86 -3.66 -6.46 -2.78
CA ALA A 86 -4.71 -7.28 -3.38
C ALA A 86 -4.24 -8.70 -3.73
N VAL A 87 -3.01 -8.84 -4.25
CA VAL A 87 -2.43 -10.17 -4.54
C VAL A 87 -2.12 -10.94 -3.25
N SER A 88 -1.53 -10.28 -2.26
CA SER A 88 -1.15 -10.92 -0.99
C SER A 88 -2.34 -11.21 -0.07
N ALA A 89 -3.45 -10.48 -0.22
CA ALA A 89 -4.68 -10.69 0.55
C ALA A 89 -5.28 -12.09 0.34
N HIS A 90 -5.03 -12.71 -0.81
CA HIS A 90 -5.43 -14.10 -1.05
C HIS A 90 -4.77 -15.06 -0.06
N TRP A 91 -3.46 -14.93 0.15
CA TRP A 91 -2.69 -15.76 1.06
C TRP A 91 -3.09 -15.55 2.52
N VAL A 92 -3.33 -14.28 2.90
CA VAL A 92 -3.82 -13.95 4.25
C VAL A 92 -5.20 -14.54 4.48
N ARG A 93 -6.08 -14.49 3.47
CA ARG A 93 -7.42 -15.05 3.55
C ARG A 93 -7.38 -16.58 3.64
N ASP A 94 -6.54 -17.25 2.86
CA ASP A 94 -6.41 -18.70 2.91
C ASP A 94 -5.86 -19.15 4.28
N ALA A 95 -4.89 -18.42 4.83
CA ALA A 95 -4.39 -18.65 6.19
C ALA A 95 -5.47 -18.43 7.26
N TYR A 96 -6.28 -17.39 7.12
CA TYR A 96 -7.42 -17.13 8.01
C TYR A 96 -8.45 -18.27 7.96
N ILE A 97 -8.84 -18.71 6.76
CA ILE A 97 -9.80 -19.81 6.59
C ILE A 97 -9.23 -21.11 7.20
N ALA A 98 -7.95 -21.41 6.98
CA ALA A 98 -7.29 -22.57 7.57
C ALA A 98 -7.26 -22.51 9.10
N LEU A 99 -6.96 -21.34 9.68
CA LEU A 99 -6.97 -21.12 11.13
C LEU A 99 -8.37 -21.28 11.71
N VAL A 100 -9.40 -20.75 11.03
CA VAL A 100 -10.79 -20.88 11.48
C VAL A 100 -11.25 -22.34 11.42
N HIS A 101 -10.89 -23.08 10.37
CA HIS A 101 -11.23 -24.51 10.26
C HIS A 101 -10.50 -25.38 11.30
N SER A 102 -9.27 -25.02 11.67
CA SER A 102 -8.52 -25.76 12.70
C SER A 102 -8.95 -25.41 14.12
N SER A 103 -9.58 -24.24 14.33
CA SER A 103 -10.06 -23.77 15.63
C SER A 103 -11.57 -23.95 15.85
N SER A 104 -12.32 -24.29 14.79
CA SER A 104 -13.73 -24.64 14.89
C SER A 104 -13.90 -26.04 15.48
N SER A 105 -13.73 -26.18 16.79
CA SER A 105 -14.31 -27.30 17.53
C SER A 105 -15.82 -27.05 17.71
N ASP A 106 -16.61 -28.12 17.83
CA ASP A 106 -18.04 -28.01 18.16
C ASP A 106 -18.26 -27.24 19.48
N GLU A 107 -17.28 -27.28 20.39
CA GLU A 107 -17.21 -26.48 21.62
C GLU A 107 -17.11 -24.97 21.36
N ALA A 108 -16.27 -24.53 20.42
CA ALA A 108 -16.14 -23.11 20.07
C ALA A 108 -17.43 -22.56 19.45
N LEU A 109 -18.14 -23.38 18.66
CA LEU A 109 -19.45 -23.04 18.08
C LEU A 109 -20.55 -22.95 19.14
N LEU A 110 -20.49 -23.79 20.18
CA LEU A 110 -21.39 -23.76 21.34
C LEU A 110 -21.20 -22.49 22.19
N ILE A 111 -19.97 -22.02 22.35
CA ILE A 111 -19.64 -20.82 23.15
C ILE A 111 -19.94 -19.52 22.39
N LEU A 112 -19.63 -19.46 21.10
CA LEU A 112 -19.77 -18.25 20.29
C LEU A 112 -21.16 -18.09 19.63
N GLY A 113 -21.94 -19.18 19.61
CA GLY A 113 -23.32 -19.19 19.14
C GLY A 113 -23.48 -19.32 17.61
N PRO A 114 -24.73 -19.48 17.16
CA PRO A 114 -25.07 -19.78 15.76
C PRO A 114 -24.76 -18.62 14.79
N ASP A 115 -24.74 -17.39 15.26
CA ASP A 115 -24.40 -16.21 14.44
C ASP A 115 -22.91 -16.20 14.06
N TYR A 116 -22.04 -16.64 14.96
CA TYR A 116 -20.62 -16.82 14.66
C TYR A 116 -20.42 -17.94 13.64
N ALA A 117 -21.15 -19.05 13.77
CA ALA A 117 -21.15 -20.14 12.80
C ALA A 117 -21.56 -19.66 11.40
N ASN A 118 -22.62 -18.84 11.33
CA ASN A 118 -23.10 -18.26 10.07
C ASN A 118 -22.14 -17.21 9.50
N ALA A 119 -21.50 -16.40 10.35
CA ALA A 119 -20.51 -15.41 9.92
C ALA A 119 -19.23 -16.08 9.40
N VAL A 120 -18.74 -17.13 10.06
CA VAL A 120 -17.61 -17.95 9.60
C VAL A 120 -17.92 -18.66 8.27
N ARG A 121 -19.16 -19.13 8.10
CA ARG A 121 -19.63 -19.75 6.85
C ARG A 121 -19.90 -18.73 5.74
N ASN A 122 -20.08 -17.44 6.09
CA ASN A 122 -20.30 -16.40 5.10
C ASN A 122 -18.98 -16.09 4.38
N ARG A 123 -18.94 -16.45 3.10
CA ARG A 123 -17.76 -16.33 2.24
C ARG A 123 -17.24 -14.88 2.14
N ILE A 124 -18.08 -13.88 2.38
CA ILE A 124 -17.76 -12.44 2.32
C ILE A 124 -16.98 -11.98 3.56
N VAL A 125 -17.17 -12.64 4.71
CA VAL A 125 -16.51 -12.24 5.96
C VAL A 125 -15.00 -12.47 5.86
N GLY A 126 -14.23 -11.48 6.34
CA GLY A 126 -12.77 -11.54 6.37
C GLY A 126 -12.06 -11.05 5.10
N TYR A 127 -12.78 -10.74 4.01
CA TYR A 127 -12.16 -10.17 2.81
C TYR A 127 -11.50 -8.81 3.07
N GLU A 128 -12.25 -7.86 3.66
CA GLU A 128 -11.71 -6.54 3.96
C GLU A 128 -10.61 -6.59 5.03
N GLY A 129 -10.77 -7.46 6.03
CA GLY A 129 -9.76 -7.67 7.07
C GLY A 129 -8.45 -8.25 6.53
N ALA A 130 -8.53 -9.30 5.69
CA ALA A 130 -7.35 -9.88 5.05
C ALA A 130 -6.66 -8.88 4.11
N PHE A 131 -7.44 -8.09 3.37
CA PHE A 131 -6.91 -6.99 2.56
C PHE A 131 -6.23 -5.92 3.41
N ALA A 132 -6.81 -5.50 4.53
CA ALA A 132 -6.22 -4.52 5.43
C ALA A 132 -4.89 -4.99 6.03
N ILE A 133 -4.80 -6.26 6.44
CA ILE A 133 -3.57 -6.88 6.92
C ILE A 133 -2.51 -6.91 5.81
N ALA A 134 -2.89 -7.36 4.61
CA ALA A 134 -2.01 -7.39 3.44
C ALA A 134 -1.52 -5.98 3.06
N LEU A 135 -2.39 -4.98 3.14
CA LEU A 135 -2.06 -3.58 2.87
C LEU A 135 -1.07 -3.03 3.89
N MET A 136 -1.29 -3.29 5.18
CA MET A 136 -0.38 -2.90 6.25
C MET A 136 1.00 -3.57 6.07
N ALA A 137 1.03 -4.88 5.83
CA ALA A 137 2.26 -5.63 5.61
C ALA A 137 3.02 -5.13 4.37
N SER A 138 2.31 -4.86 3.28
CA SER A 138 2.87 -4.31 2.05
C SER A 138 3.50 -2.94 2.32
N ARG A 139 2.79 -2.02 2.97
CA ARG A 139 3.30 -0.69 3.36
C ARG A 139 4.56 -0.78 4.22
N LEU A 140 4.58 -1.64 5.22
CA LEU A 140 5.74 -1.81 6.11
C LEU A 140 6.94 -2.38 5.36
N THR A 141 6.74 -3.37 4.50
CA THR A 141 7.80 -3.99 3.70
C THR A 141 8.41 -2.99 2.74
N VAL A 142 7.56 -2.27 2.03
CA VAL A 142 7.92 -1.17 1.14
C VAL A 142 8.69 -0.08 1.89
N ARG A 143 8.22 0.36 3.07
CA ARG A 143 8.92 1.34 3.89
C ARG A 143 10.30 0.84 4.31
N ARG A 144 10.42 -0.43 4.71
CA ARG A 144 11.71 -1.04 5.06
C ARG A 144 12.66 -1.11 3.88
N ILE A 145 12.18 -1.47 2.69
CA ILE A 145 12.98 -1.50 1.46
C ILE A 145 13.44 -0.09 1.09
N ALA A 146 12.53 0.88 1.10
CA ALA A 146 12.86 2.28 0.83
C ALA A 146 13.89 2.83 1.82
N VAL A 147 13.74 2.58 3.12
CA VAL A 147 14.73 2.99 4.13
C VAL A 147 16.09 2.32 3.92
N ARG A 148 16.12 1.03 3.54
CA ARG A 148 17.37 0.32 3.25
C ARG A 148 18.06 0.83 2.00
N LEU A 149 17.31 1.08 0.92
CA LEU A 149 17.83 1.68 -0.30
C LEU A 149 18.35 3.10 -0.05
N VAL A 150 17.63 3.91 0.74
CA VAL A 150 18.04 5.27 1.13
C VAL A 150 19.24 5.27 2.07
N ARG A 151 19.37 4.31 2.99
CA ARG A 151 20.59 4.15 3.81
C ARG A 151 21.81 3.74 2.97
N GLY A 152 21.61 3.01 1.87
CA GLY A 152 22.65 2.78 0.86
C GLY A 152 22.97 4.04 0.05
N TRP A 153 21.98 4.92 -0.17
CA TRP A 153 22.08 6.20 -0.90
C TRP A 153 22.32 7.40 0.04
N ARG A 154 22.96 7.18 1.20
CA ARG A 154 23.17 8.22 2.22
C ARG A 154 24.04 9.40 1.75
N SER A 155 24.68 9.31 0.58
CA SER A 155 25.38 10.44 -0.04
C SER A 155 24.44 11.50 -0.65
N ASP A 156 23.23 11.13 -1.08
CA ASP A 156 22.38 12.04 -1.88
C ASP A 156 21.21 12.65 -1.09
N CYS A 157 20.81 12.07 0.04
CA CYS A 157 19.72 12.63 0.87
C CYS A 157 20.16 13.79 1.78
N GLN A 158 21.47 14.06 1.92
CA GLN A 158 21.98 15.20 2.70
C GLN A 158 22.02 16.51 1.90
N SER A 159 21.93 16.47 0.57
CA SER A 159 22.10 17.66 -0.28
C SER A 159 20.82 18.47 -0.51
N SER A 160 19.65 17.92 -0.19
CA SER A 160 18.38 18.64 -0.35
C SER A 160 18.03 19.41 0.93
N GLN A 161 17.92 20.72 0.78
CA GLN A 161 17.46 21.68 1.79
C GLN A 161 15.96 21.52 2.12
N ALA A 162 15.26 20.57 1.50
CA ALA A 162 13.85 20.29 1.71
C ALA A 162 13.60 19.46 2.99
N ASP A 163 12.56 19.83 3.75
CA ASP A 163 12.12 19.12 4.97
C ASP A 163 11.60 17.70 4.70
N VAL A 164 11.34 17.35 3.44
CA VAL A 164 10.83 16.04 3.00
C VAL A 164 11.76 15.48 1.94
N CYS A 165 12.26 14.27 2.15
CA CYS A 165 13.10 13.59 1.17
C CYS A 165 12.30 13.32 -0.12
N GLU A 166 12.79 13.79 -1.26
CA GLU A 166 12.12 13.61 -2.56
C GLU A 166 12.07 12.15 -3.04
N ALA A 167 12.96 11.30 -2.55
CA ALA A 167 13.04 9.90 -2.93
C ALA A 167 12.05 9.02 -2.14
N CYS A 168 11.86 9.28 -0.85
CA CYS A 168 11.07 8.41 0.03
C CYS A 168 9.92 9.11 0.76
N GLY A 169 9.76 10.43 0.61
CA GLY A 169 8.70 11.20 1.25
C GLY A 169 8.82 11.34 2.76
N GLN A 170 9.92 10.88 3.38
CA GLN A 170 10.12 11.01 4.83
C GLN A 170 10.49 12.43 5.22
N ARG A 171 9.91 12.95 6.31
CA ARG A 171 10.33 14.22 6.89
C ARG A 171 11.67 14.07 7.59
N LYS A 172 12.52 15.09 7.50
CA LYS A 172 13.86 15.16 8.11
C LYS A 172 13.81 14.92 9.63
N ASN A 173 12.71 15.28 10.27
CA ASN A 173 12.49 15.14 11.72
C ASN A 173 12.01 13.75 12.16
N ASP A 174 11.60 12.87 11.24
CA ASP A 174 11.20 11.49 11.56
C ASP A 174 12.40 10.53 11.59
N VAL A 175 13.60 11.04 11.27
CA VAL A 175 14.87 10.34 11.52
C VAL A 175 15.18 10.48 13.01
N VAL A 176 14.38 9.80 13.82
CA VAL A 176 14.62 9.61 15.24
C VAL A 176 16.05 9.09 15.41
N ALA A 177 16.78 9.80 16.27
CA ALA A 177 18.15 9.54 16.70
C ALA A 177 18.46 8.05 16.77
N THR A 178 19.38 7.59 15.91
CA THR A 178 20.15 6.39 16.20
C THR A 178 20.91 6.64 17.50
N PRO A 179 20.84 5.74 18.51
CA PRO A 179 21.61 5.85 19.74
C PRO A 179 23.05 5.41 19.47
N GLU A 180 23.77 6.16 18.65
CA GLU A 180 25.22 6.02 18.46
C GLU A 180 25.81 7.41 18.69
N GLY A 181 26.08 7.72 19.96
CA GLY A 181 26.59 9.05 20.35
C GLY A 181 26.55 9.36 21.85
N ARG A 182 26.61 8.36 22.73
CA ARG A 182 27.07 8.56 24.11
C ARG A 182 28.30 7.70 24.35
N ALA A 183 29.41 8.16 23.79
CA ALA A 183 30.71 7.96 24.37
C ALA A 183 31.24 9.37 24.63
N GLU A 184 31.14 9.79 25.89
CA GLU A 184 32.03 10.68 26.66
C GLU A 184 31.35 10.99 28.00
#